data_AF-A0A0L7K4W0-F1
#
_entry.id   AF-A0A0L7K4W0-F1
#
_cell.length_a   1.000
_cell.length_b   1.000
_cell.length_c   1.000
_cell.angle_alpha   90.00
_cell.angle_beta   90.00
_cell.angle_gamma   90.00
#
_symmetry.space_group_name_H-M   'P 1'
#
loop_
_entity.id
_entity.type
_entity.pdbx_description
1 polymer ?
#
loop_
_entity_poly.entity_id
_entity_poly.type
_entity_poly.pdbx_seq_one_letter_code
_entity_poly.pdbx_strand_id
1 'polypeptide(L)'
;MASSYFTESEAPRDFRVSSTESDSHYTKCLLCYTVKRNFYCSECIRTGNFVQSSMPYSDRLKANRKYILDRCEKLLLPKLKKDTLITEAKQSRDRLDLLRLAIEQRRCNIEEKQKELAVLKTHNNDLKQKLPRYQKRVLTLGKHVQNQSIELHNKVSSYDEQTETLAALRRSRIRHLTKYIFPEPPKRPQLHIVTPWINTDADFSHIQAWSKEAALSASPACAVWRRNGAGLALAAQLLTLLAWVLDT
;
A
#
# COMPACT_ATOMS: atom_id res chain seq x y z
N MET A 1 -5.32 -38.18 89.38
CA MET A 1 -3.91 -38.11 89.86
C MET A 1 -3.24 -36.92 89.19
N ALA A 2 -2.34 -36.27 89.91
CA ALA A 2 -2.09 -34.83 89.92
C ALA A 2 -1.72 -34.15 88.59
N SER A 3 -2.37 -33.00 88.39
CA SER A 3 -2.07 -31.92 87.45
C SER A 3 -0.93 -31.05 87.96
N SER A 4 -0.11 -30.51 87.06
CA SER A 4 0.57 -29.22 87.28
C SER A 4 0.38 -28.34 86.06
N TYR A 5 -0.42 -27.30 86.27
CA TYR A 5 -0.80 -26.22 85.39
C TYR A 5 0.41 -25.37 85.00
N PHE A 6 0.51 -25.02 83.72
CA PHE A 6 1.18 -23.78 83.31
C PHE A 6 0.21 -22.98 82.46
N THR A 7 -0.38 -21.96 83.09
CA THR A 7 -1.15 -20.89 82.45
C THR A 7 -0.33 -19.59 82.51
N GLU A 8 -0.50 -18.79 81.44
CA GLU A 8 -0.26 -17.34 81.34
C GLU A 8 1.22 -16.89 81.17
N SER A 9 1.64 -16.34 80.02
CA SER A 9 1.30 -15.02 79.45
C SER A 9 1.59 -13.87 80.42
N GLU A 10 2.61 -13.06 80.11
CA GLU A 10 2.66 -11.58 80.27
C GLU A 10 4.10 -11.12 80.58
N ALA A 11 4.70 -10.36 79.65
CA ALA A 11 5.94 -9.65 79.92
C ALA A 11 5.68 -8.58 81.00
N PRO A 12 6.59 -8.33 81.95
CA PRO A 12 6.37 -7.34 83.00
C PRO A 12 6.06 -5.96 82.38
N ARG A 13 4.79 -5.53 82.50
CA ARG A 13 4.30 -4.26 81.94
C ARG A 13 4.43 -3.06 82.88
N ASP A 14 5.07 -3.23 84.03
CA ASP A 14 5.26 -2.13 85.00
C ASP A 14 6.73 -1.88 85.26
N PHE A 15 7.33 -0.99 84.47
CA PHE A 15 8.46 -0.22 84.96
C PHE A 15 7.91 0.75 86.01
N ARG A 16 8.28 0.55 87.28
CA ARG A 16 8.17 1.61 88.29
C ARG A 16 9.15 2.72 87.92
N VAL A 17 8.75 3.58 86.98
CA VAL A 17 9.36 4.88 86.81
C VAL A 17 8.92 5.68 88.03
N SER A 18 9.85 5.94 88.94
CA SER A 18 9.63 6.79 90.11
C SER A 18 8.97 8.10 89.68
N SER A 19 7.65 8.18 89.81
CA SER A 19 6.91 9.41 89.71
C SER A 19 7.09 10.11 91.05
N THR A 20 8.19 10.84 91.20
CA THR A 20 8.21 11.93 92.16
C THR A 20 7.30 13.01 91.59
N GLU A 21 6.04 12.99 92.02
CA GLU A 21 5.20 14.17 92.05
C GLU A 21 5.95 15.27 92.81
N SER A 22 6.43 16.26 92.07
CA SER A 22 6.72 17.59 92.61
C SER A 22 6.64 18.62 91.49
N ASP A 23 5.74 19.56 91.70
CA ASP A 23 5.44 20.76 90.94
C ASP A 23 6.58 21.37 90.10
N SER A 24 6.27 21.69 88.85
CA SER A 24 6.77 22.87 88.12
C SER A 24 8.29 23.05 87.95
N HIS A 25 9.03 22.04 87.48
CA HIS A 25 10.43 22.24 87.07
C HIS A 25 10.59 22.21 85.55
N TYR A 26 10.57 23.38 84.93
CA TYR A 26 11.02 23.49 83.55
C TYR A 26 12.49 23.05 83.44
N THR A 27 12.79 22.04 82.61
CA THR A 27 14.15 21.58 82.37
C THR A 27 14.71 22.26 81.12
N LYS A 28 15.96 22.73 81.19
CA LYS A 28 16.63 23.30 80.02
C LYS A 28 17.00 22.15 79.07
N CYS A 29 16.66 22.29 77.79
CA CYS A 29 17.07 21.35 76.75
C CYS A 29 18.60 21.21 76.74
N LEU A 30 19.16 20.00 76.85
CA LEU A 30 20.62 19.83 76.89
C LEU A 30 21.34 20.18 75.57
N LEU A 31 20.60 20.37 74.47
CA LEU A 31 21.15 20.69 73.16
C LEU A 31 21.18 22.21 72.87
N CYS A 32 20.23 22.98 73.40
CA CYS A 32 20.10 24.42 73.12
C CYS A 32 19.79 25.28 74.35
N TYR A 33 19.73 24.68 75.54
CA TYR A 33 19.47 25.29 76.85
C TYR A 33 18.18 26.10 76.98
N THR A 34 17.27 25.98 76.02
CA THR A 34 15.92 26.56 76.11
C THR A 34 15.07 25.82 77.13
N VAL A 35 14.34 26.57 77.94
CA VAL A 35 13.53 26.09 79.06
C VAL A 35 12.26 25.41 78.52
N LYS A 36 12.13 24.09 78.67
CA LYS A 36 10.97 23.32 78.17
C LYS A 36 10.57 22.21 79.14
N ARG A 37 9.40 21.61 78.88
CA ARG A 37 8.84 20.52 79.69
C ARG A 37 9.54 19.16 79.47
N ASN A 38 10.28 19.00 78.37
CA ASN A 38 10.92 17.75 77.96
C ASN A 38 12.45 17.91 77.89
N PHE A 39 13.21 16.83 78.14
CA PHE A 39 14.70 16.78 78.12
C PHE A 39 15.33 17.35 76.84
N TYR A 40 14.66 17.23 75.68
CA TYR A 40 15.08 17.79 74.39
C TYR A 40 13.97 18.57 73.70
N CYS A 41 14.34 19.58 72.93
CA CYS A 41 13.42 20.40 72.17
C CYS A 41 13.00 19.71 70.86
N SER A 42 11.72 19.84 70.45
CA SER A 42 11.22 19.26 69.20
C SER A 42 11.95 19.77 67.95
N GLU A 43 12.43 21.02 67.97
CA GLU A 43 13.33 21.59 66.95
C GLU A 43 14.61 20.76 66.83
N CYS A 44 15.22 20.46 67.98
CA CYS A 44 16.52 19.80 68.14
C CYS A 44 16.44 18.32 67.71
N ILE A 45 15.34 17.65 68.04
CA ILE A 45 15.06 16.27 67.61
C ILE A 45 14.87 16.23 66.09
N ARG A 46 14.09 17.19 65.54
CA ARG A 46 13.78 17.27 64.11
C ARG A 46 14.99 17.62 63.25
N THR A 47 15.94 18.39 63.78
CA THR A 47 17.21 18.67 63.07
C THR A 47 18.22 17.51 63.15
N GLY A 48 17.96 16.46 63.95
CA GLY A 48 18.71 15.21 63.94
C GLY A 48 20.20 15.31 64.32
N ASN A 49 20.63 16.46 64.85
CA ASN A 49 22.03 16.72 65.15
C ASN A 49 22.28 16.59 66.66
N PHE A 50 22.23 15.34 67.15
CA PHE A 50 22.42 14.99 68.57
C PHE A 50 23.87 15.10 69.05
N VAL A 51 24.74 15.80 68.30
CA VAL A 51 26.12 16.02 68.71
C VAL A 51 26.11 17.11 69.77
N GLN A 52 26.47 16.72 70.99
CA GLN A 52 26.70 17.62 72.12
C GLN A 52 27.55 18.82 71.66
N SER A 53 27.09 20.03 71.97
CA SER A 53 27.78 21.28 71.73
C SER A 53 29.28 21.17 72.05
N SER A 54 30.13 21.55 71.10
CA SER A 54 31.52 21.97 71.33
C SER A 54 32.35 21.08 72.26
N MET A 55 32.47 19.78 71.97
CA MET A 55 33.57 18.98 72.51
C MET A 55 34.81 19.22 71.62
N PRO A 56 35.99 19.64 72.13
CA PRO A 56 37.20 19.97 71.34
C PRO A 56 37.80 18.81 70.52
N TYR A 57 37.16 17.64 70.53
CA TYR A 57 37.61 16.42 69.86
C TYR A 57 36.84 16.07 68.57
N SER A 58 35.80 16.84 68.20
CA SER A 58 34.98 16.54 67.00
C SER A 58 35.76 16.66 65.68
N ASP A 59 36.77 17.54 65.62
CA ASP A 59 37.58 17.74 64.40
C ASP A 59 38.52 16.56 64.13
N ARG A 60 38.99 15.86 65.17
CA ARG A 60 39.81 14.64 65.03
C ARG A 60 39.02 13.49 64.41
N LEU A 61 37.73 13.36 64.76
CA LEU A 61 36.85 12.33 64.19
C LEU A 61 36.47 12.64 62.72
N LYS A 62 36.27 13.92 62.38
CA LYS A 62 36.03 14.35 60.99
C LYS A 62 37.26 14.14 60.10
N ALA A 63 38.46 14.45 60.61
CA ALA A 63 39.72 14.19 59.92
C ALA A 63 39.95 12.69 59.68
N ASN A 64 39.70 11.86 60.70
CA ASN A 64 39.79 10.39 60.57
C ASN A 64 38.77 9.83 59.58
N ARG A 65 37.53 10.34 59.56
CA ARG A 65 36.52 9.93 58.58
C ARG A 65 36.97 10.25 57.16
N LYS A 66 37.50 11.45 56.91
CA LYS A 66 38.00 11.85 55.60
C LYS A 66 39.20 10.99 55.16
N TYR A 67 40.11 10.70 56.08
CA TYR A 67 41.24 9.81 55.84
C TYR A 67 40.81 8.37 55.51
N ILE A 68 39.83 7.83 56.23
CA ILE A 68 39.28 6.49 55.96
C ILE A 68 38.62 6.46 54.58
N LEU A 69 37.82 7.46 54.24
CA LEU A 69 37.17 7.55 52.93
C LEU A 69 38.19 7.65 51.79
N ASP A 70 39.19 8.52 51.91
CA ASP A 70 40.25 8.69 50.91
C ASP A 70 41.08 7.40 50.75
N ARG A 71 41.35 6.68 51.84
CA ARG A 71 42.02 5.37 51.80
C ARG A 71 41.16 4.30 51.12
N CYS A 72 39.87 4.26 51.41
CA CYS A 72 38.94 3.35 50.74
C CYS A 72 38.83 3.67 49.25
N GLU A 73 38.71 4.94 48.87
CA GLU A 73 38.67 5.40 47.49
C GLU A 73 39.93 5.00 46.72
N LYS A 74 41.11 5.22 47.31
CA LYS A 74 42.40 4.80 46.72
C LYS A 74 42.51 3.29 46.51
N LEU A 75 41.97 2.48 47.42
CA LEU A 75 41.98 1.01 47.28
C LEU A 75 40.94 0.50 46.27
N LEU A 76 39.82 1.21 46.11
CA LEU A 76 38.74 0.85 45.17
C LEU A 76 39.03 1.31 43.73
N LEU A 77 39.69 2.45 43.55
CA LEU A 77 40.03 3.04 42.26
C LEU A 77 40.65 2.06 41.25
N PRO A 78 41.66 1.24 41.62
CA PRO A 78 42.24 0.25 40.70
C PRO A 78 41.26 -0.84 40.26
N LYS A 79 40.36 -1.27 41.16
CA LYS A 79 39.35 -2.28 40.85
C LYS A 79 38.30 -1.72 39.89
N LEU A 80 37.81 -0.51 40.17
CA LEU A 80 36.88 0.20 39.29
C LEU A 80 37.48 0.39 37.89
N LYS A 81 38.73 0.87 37.79
CA LYS A 81 39.42 1.01 36.50
C LYS A 81 39.53 -0.31 35.74
N LYS A 82 39.89 -1.39 36.45
CA LYS A 82 39.97 -2.73 35.84
C LYS A 82 38.60 -3.18 35.32
N ASP A 83 37.55 -2.99 36.10
CA ASP A 83 36.20 -3.39 35.72
C ASP A 83 35.69 -2.58 34.53
N THR A 84 35.93 -1.27 34.52
CA THR A 84 35.65 -0.41 33.35
C THR A 84 36.32 -0.95 32.10
N LEU A 85 37.63 -1.19 32.14
CA LEU A 85 38.38 -1.73 30.98
C LEU A 85 37.85 -3.09 30.53
N ILE A 86 37.48 -3.98 31.46
CA ILE A 86 36.89 -5.30 31.11
C ILE A 86 35.53 -5.12 30.44
N THR A 87 34.68 -4.24 30.96
CA THR A 87 33.36 -3.99 30.37
C THR A 87 33.48 -3.35 28.99
N GLU A 88 34.38 -2.39 28.80
CA GLU A 88 34.67 -1.77 27.50
C GLU A 88 35.21 -2.79 26.50
N ALA A 89 36.14 -3.66 26.93
CA ALA A 89 36.68 -4.73 26.10
C ALA A 89 35.63 -5.81 25.75
N LYS A 90 34.63 -6.03 26.60
CA LYS A 90 33.49 -6.90 26.27
C LYS A 90 32.57 -6.22 25.26
N GLN A 91 32.18 -4.97 25.51
CA GLN A 91 31.33 -4.20 24.60
C GLN A 91 31.94 -4.04 23.21
N SER A 92 33.26 -3.83 23.12
CA SER A 92 33.94 -3.73 21.83
C SER A 92 33.92 -5.07 21.07
N ARG A 93 34.10 -6.20 21.75
CA ARG A 93 33.96 -7.54 21.16
C ARG A 93 32.54 -7.80 20.66
N ASP A 94 31.54 -7.52 21.50
CA ASP A 94 30.13 -7.70 21.13
C ASP A 94 29.76 -6.86 19.89
N ARG A 95 30.26 -5.61 19.82
CA ARG A 95 30.09 -4.74 18.64
C ARG A 95 30.75 -5.33 17.38
N LEU A 96 31.96 -5.89 17.51
CA LEU A 96 32.65 -6.53 16.38
C LEU A 96 31.88 -7.75 15.88
N ASP A 97 31.32 -8.56 16.79
CA ASP A 97 30.56 -9.76 16.42
C ASP A 97 29.24 -9.39 15.72
N LEU A 98 28.54 -8.35 16.19
CA LEU A 98 27.37 -7.82 15.48
C LEU A 98 27.71 -7.31 14.08
N LEU A 99 28.85 -6.62 13.93
CA LEU A 99 29.31 -6.15 12.62
C LEU A 99 29.65 -7.32 11.69
N ARG A 100 30.27 -8.39 12.21
CA ARG A 100 30.56 -9.61 11.43
C ARG A 100 29.28 -10.26 10.92
N LEU A 101 28.29 -10.44 11.78
CA LEU A 101 26.98 -10.99 11.40
C LEU A 101 26.30 -10.12 10.34
N ALA A 102 26.35 -8.79 10.48
CA ALA A 102 25.79 -7.89 9.48
C ALA A 102 26.52 -7.97 8.13
N ILE A 103 27.85 -8.16 8.14
CA ILE A 103 28.64 -8.37 6.93
C ILE A 103 28.27 -9.71 6.26
N GLU A 104 28.17 -10.79 7.03
CA GLU A 104 27.78 -12.12 6.53
C GLU A 104 26.38 -12.08 5.92
N GLN A 105 25.41 -11.51 6.62
CA GLN A 105 24.05 -11.34 6.10
C GLN A 105 24.03 -10.54 4.79
N ARG A 106 24.80 -9.44 4.70
CA ARG A 106 24.92 -8.67 3.45
C ARG A 106 25.54 -9.49 2.33
N ARG A 107 26.54 -10.33 2.61
CA ARG A 107 27.15 -11.22 1.62
C ARG A 107 26.14 -12.24 1.08
N CYS A 108 25.39 -12.90 1.96
CA CYS A 108 24.32 -13.83 1.57
C CYS A 108 23.27 -13.14 0.68
N ASN A 109 22.82 -11.95 1.07
CA ASN A 109 21.85 -11.18 0.27
C ASN A 109 22.42 -10.81 -1.12
N ILE A 110 23.70 -10.43 -1.20
CA ILE A 110 24.35 -10.14 -2.49
C ILE A 110 24.39 -11.39 -3.36
N GLU A 111 24.75 -12.55 -2.81
CA GLU A 111 24.80 -13.82 -3.54
C GLU A 111 23.42 -14.23 -4.07
N GLU A 112 22.37 -14.10 -3.25
CA GLU A 112 20.99 -14.35 -3.68
C GLU A 112 20.58 -13.44 -4.83
N LYS A 113 20.84 -12.14 -4.71
CA LYS A 113 20.56 -11.17 -5.79
C LYS A 113 21.38 -11.43 -7.05
N GLN A 114 22.62 -11.89 -6.91
CA GLN A 114 23.42 -12.31 -8.07
C GLN A 114 22.82 -13.54 -8.77
N LYS A 115 22.33 -14.53 -8.00
CA LYS A 115 21.61 -15.70 -8.56
C LYS A 115 20.33 -15.28 -9.28
N GLU A 116 19.51 -14.43 -8.67
CA GLU A 116 18.30 -13.88 -9.31
C GLU A 116 18.64 -13.15 -10.62
N LEU A 117 19.68 -12.30 -10.60
CA LEU A 117 20.14 -11.58 -11.79
C LEU A 117 20.65 -12.54 -12.88
N ALA A 118 21.32 -13.62 -12.52
CA ALA A 118 21.78 -14.62 -13.48
C ALA A 118 20.58 -15.30 -14.17
N VAL A 119 19.55 -15.70 -13.42
CA VAL A 119 18.32 -16.30 -13.96
C VAL A 119 17.59 -15.32 -14.88
N LEU A 120 17.46 -14.05 -14.48
CA LEU A 120 16.82 -13.04 -15.32
C LEU A 120 17.61 -12.78 -16.61
N LYS A 121 18.94 -12.77 -16.54
CA LYS A 121 19.81 -12.62 -17.72
C LYS A 121 19.64 -13.79 -18.69
N THR A 122 19.62 -15.03 -18.22
CA THR A 122 19.43 -16.20 -19.09
C THR A 122 18.04 -16.17 -19.73
N HIS A 123 16.99 -15.89 -18.95
CA HIS A 123 15.64 -15.75 -19.48
C HIS A 123 15.53 -14.64 -20.54
N ASN A 124 16.13 -13.48 -20.29
CA ASN A 124 16.14 -12.37 -21.24
C ASN A 124 16.89 -12.73 -22.53
N ASN A 125 18.00 -13.46 -22.42
CA ASN A 125 18.75 -13.97 -23.58
C ASN A 125 17.91 -14.98 -24.38
N ASP A 126 17.19 -15.89 -23.74
CA ASP A 126 16.30 -16.83 -24.42
C ASP A 126 15.20 -16.10 -25.19
N LEU A 127 14.59 -15.08 -24.58
CA LEU A 127 13.60 -14.24 -25.25
C LEU A 127 14.21 -13.49 -26.43
N LYS A 128 15.40 -12.91 -26.28
CA LYS A 128 16.13 -12.25 -27.38
C LYS A 128 16.42 -13.20 -28.52
N GLN A 129 16.76 -14.46 -28.24
CA GLN A 129 16.97 -15.47 -29.28
C GLN A 129 15.67 -15.91 -29.97
N LYS A 130 14.55 -15.96 -29.22
CA LYS A 130 13.23 -16.35 -29.76
C LYS A 130 12.56 -15.22 -30.56
N LEU A 131 12.78 -13.96 -30.19
CA LEU A 131 12.12 -12.79 -30.76
C LEU A 131 12.23 -12.71 -32.30
N PRO A 132 13.40 -12.93 -32.94
CA PRO A 132 13.51 -12.92 -34.40
C PRO A 132 12.66 -13.99 -35.09
N ARG A 133 12.42 -15.14 -34.43
CA ARG A 133 11.58 -16.22 -35.00
C ARG A 133 10.13 -15.79 -35.07
N TYR A 134 9.63 -15.17 -34.00
CA TYR A 134 8.28 -14.60 -33.98
C TYR A 134 8.14 -13.45 -34.97
N GLN A 135 9.14 -12.57 -35.05
CA GLN A 135 9.16 -11.49 -36.04
C GLN A 135 9.07 -12.03 -37.47
N LYS A 136 9.86 -13.05 -37.81
CA LYS A 136 9.77 -13.73 -39.12
C LYS A 136 8.38 -14.31 -39.37
N ARG A 137 7.78 -15.00 -38.38
CA ARG A 137 6.44 -15.60 -38.49
C ARG A 137 5.35 -14.55 -38.70
N VAL A 138 5.41 -13.43 -37.98
CA VAL A 138 4.46 -12.32 -38.14
C VAL A 138 4.60 -11.70 -39.53
N LEU A 139 5.82 -11.52 -40.02
CA LEU A 139 6.07 -11.01 -41.37
C LEU A 139 5.54 -11.96 -42.45
N THR A 140 5.72 -13.27 -42.32
CA THR A 140 5.21 -14.24 -43.30
C THR A 140 3.68 -14.30 -43.30
N LEU A 141 3.06 -14.30 -42.13
CA LEU A 141 1.59 -14.25 -42.01
C LEU A 141 1.04 -12.92 -42.55
N GLY A 142 1.69 -11.80 -42.25
CA GLY A 142 1.30 -10.49 -42.78
C GLY A 142 1.33 -10.46 -44.31
N LYS A 143 2.39 -10.99 -44.93
CA LYS A 143 2.47 -11.13 -46.40
C LYS A 143 1.36 -12.02 -46.96
N HIS A 144 1.05 -13.13 -46.30
CA HIS A 144 -0.01 -14.03 -46.76
C HIS A 144 -1.39 -13.37 -46.71
N VAL A 145 -1.72 -12.70 -45.60
CA VAL A 145 -2.98 -11.97 -45.45
C VAL A 145 -3.08 -10.83 -46.46
N GLN A 146 -1.99 -10.09 -46.69
CA GLN A 146 -1.96 -9.03 -47.70
C GLN A 146 -2.21 -9.58 -49.11
N ASN A 147 -1.55 -10.69 -49.48
CA ASN A 147 -1.75 -11.31 -50.79
C ASN A 147 -3.19 -11.83 -50.96
N GLN A 148 -3.76 -12.48 -49.95
CA GLN A 148 -5.16 -12.92 -49.97
C GLN A 148 -6.13 -11.74 -50.09
N SER A 149 -5.86 -10.64 -49.38
CA SER A 149 -6.68 -9.43 -49.47
C SER A 149 -6.67 -8.85 -50.88
N ILE A 150 -5.51 -8.81 -51.53
CA ILE A 150 -5.39 -8.33 -52.91
C ILE A 150 -6.12 -9.27 -53.87
N GLU A 151 -5.95 -10.58 -53.73
CA GLU A 151 -6.62 -11.57 -54.58
C GLU A 151 -8.14 -11.48 -54.44
N LEU A 152 -8.65 -11.37 -53.21
CA LEU A 152 -10.07 -11.22 -52.95
C LEU A 152 -10.60 -9.90 -53.52
N HIS A 153 -9.86 -8.80 -53.36
CA HIS A 153 -10.22 -7.52 -53.94
C HIS A 153 -10.33 -7.61 -55.47
N ASN A 154 -9.35 -8.22 -56.14
CA ASN A 154 -9.39 -8.41 -57.60
C ASN A 154 -10.59 -9.25 -58.06
N LYS A 155 -10.94 -10.30 -57.31
CA LYS A 155 -12.13 -11.13 -57.60
C LYS A 155 -13.42 -10.34 -57.43
N VAL A 156 -13.54 -9.56 -56.35
CA VAL A 156 -14.70 -8.69 -56.12
C VAL A 156 -14.84 -7.68 -57.26
N SER A 157 -13.76 -6.99 -57.63
CA SER A 157 -13.79 -6.04 -58.76
C SER A 157 -14.21 -6.71 -60.07
N SER A 158 -13.73 -7.92 -60.35
CA SER A 158 -14.14 -8.69 -61.54
C SER A 158 -15.63 -9.06 -61.52
N TYR A 159 -16.16 -9.48 -60.37
CA TYR A 159 -17.58 -9.76 -60.23
C TYR A 159 -18.43 -8.49 -60.36
N ASP A 160 -17.97 -7.37 -59.82
CA ASP A 160 -18.66 -6.08 -59.94
C ASP A 160 -18.75 -5.66 -61.42
N GLU A 161 -17.65 -5.76 -62.19
CA GLU A 161 -17.66 -5.51 -63.64
C GLU A 161 -18.64 -6.42 -64.40
N GLN A 162 -18.68 -7.72 -64.07
CA GLN A 162 -19.64 -8.66 -64.66
C GLN A 162 -21.09 -8.31 -64.29
N THR A 163 -21.34 -7.89 -63.06
CA THR A 163 -22.69 -7.47 -62.65
C THR A 163 -23.13 -6.20 -63.37
N GLU A 164 -22.23 -5.24 -63.57
CA GLU A 164 -22.51 -4.00 -64.27
C GLU A 164 -22.78 -4.23 -65.76
N THR A 165 -21.98 -5.08 -66.43
CA THR A 165 -22.20 -5.46 -67.83
C THR A 165 -23.53 -6.19 -68.03
N LEU A 166 -23.88 -7.13 -67.15
CA LEU A 166 -25.19 -7.79 -67.16
C LEU A 166 -26.34 -6.82 -66.90
N ALA A 167 -26.18 -5.88 -65.96
CA ALA A 167 -27.17 -4.85 -65.69
C ALA A 167 -27.35 -3.90 -66.89
N ALA A 168 -26.27 -3.52 -67.57
CA ALA A 168 -26.32 -2.74 -68.81
C ALA A 168 -27.04 -3.51 -69.94
N LEU A 169 -26.75 -4.80 -70.11
CA LEU A 169 -27.43 -5.66 -71.08
C LEU A 169 -28.94 -5.77 -70.78
N ARG A 170 -29.31 -6.00 -69.51
CA ARG A 170 -30.72 -6.03 -69.06
C ARG A 170 -31.40 -4.70 -69.38
N ARG A 171 -30.79 -3.56 -69.01
CA ARG A 171 -31.31 -2.21 -69.31
C ARG A 171 -31.46 -1.96 -70.82
N SER A 172 -30.52 -2.45 -71.64
CA SER A 172 -30.61 -2.35 -73.10
C SER A 172 -31.76 -3.17 -73.68
N ARG A 173 -31.88 -4.44 -73.28
CA ARG A 173 -32.96 -5.33 -73.73
C ARG A 173 -34.35 -4.84 -73.32
N ILE A 174 -34.51 -4.36 -72.08
CA ILE A 174 -35.75 -3.76 -71.61
C ILE A 174 -36.12 -2.57 -72.50
N ARG A 175 -35.19 -1.65 -72.76
CA ARG A 175 -35.43 -0.50 -73.65
C ARG A 175 -35.86 -0.93 -75.07
N HIS A 176 -35.20 -1.94 -75.64
CA HIS A 176 -35.61 -2.50 -76.92
C HIS A 176 -37.04 -3.08 -76.87
N LEU A 177 -37.34 -3.93 -75.89
CA LEU A 177 -38.67 -4.53 -75.75
C LEU A 177 -39.76 -3.47 -75.56
N THR A 178 -39.52 -2.46 -74.70
CA THR A 178 -40.44 -1.35 -74.51
C THR A 178 -40.71 -0.63 -75.83
N LYS A 179 -39.67 -0.36 -76.63
CA LYS A 179 -39.81 0.30 -77.94
C LYS A 179 -40.63 -0.53 -78.94
N TYR A 180 -40.50 -1.86 -78.93
CA TYR A 180 -41.21 -2.74 -79.87
C TYR A 180 -42.65 -3.02 -79.45
N ILE A 181 -42.90 -3.26 -78.15
CA ILE A 181 -44.24 -3.60 -77.62
C ILE A 181 -45.09 -2.34 -77.48
N PHE A 182 -44.47 -1.23 -77.08
CA PHE A 182 -45.11 0.07 -76.90
C PHE A 182 -44.47 1.08 -77.87
N PRO A 183 -44.69 0.95 -79.19
CA PRO A 183 -44.23 1.94 -80.13
C PRO A 183 -44.83 3.29 -79.75
N GLU A 184 -43.98 4.32 -79.70
CA GLU A 184 -44.42 5.66 -79.33
C GLU A 184 -45.68 6.02 -80.15
N PRO A 185 -46.81 6.36 -79.49
CA PRO A 185 -47.97 6.81 -80.23
C PRO A 185 -47.54 8.00 -81.09
N PRO A 186 -48.01 8.09 -82.34
CA PRO A 186 -47.62 9.18 -83.24
C PRO A 186 -47.74 10.50 -82.49
N LYS A 187 -46.70 11.35 -82.57
CA LYS A 187 -46.68 12.68 -81.95
C LYS A 187 -47.99 13.37 -82.31
N ARG A 188 -48.95 13.36 -81.38
CA ARG A 188 -50.20 14.08 -81.59
C ARG A 188 -49.81 15.53 -81.79
N PRO A 189 -50.30 16.22 -82.84
CA PRO A 189 -50.17 17.67 -82.89
C PRO A 189 -50.65 18.20 -81.54
N GLN A 190 -49.94 19.16 -80.97
CA GLN A 190 -50.27 19.75 -79.67
C GLN A 190 -51.68 20.32 -79.73
N LEU A 191 -52.68 19.49 -79.40
CA LEU A 191 -53.99 19.96 -79.05
C LEU A 191 -53.81 20.51 -77.64
N HIS A 192 -53.82 21.83 -77.56
CA HIS A 192 -54.00 22.61 -76.34
C HIS A 192 -55.38 22.28 -75.77
N ILE A 193 -55.55 21.05 -75.26
CA ILE A 193 -56.69 20.67 -74.46
C ILE A 193 -56.43 21.35 -73.13
N VAL A 194 -57.15 22.43 -72.90
CA VAL A 194 -57.36 22.98 -71.56
C VAL A 194 -58.05 21.89 -70.75
N THR A 195 -57.27 21.02 -70.11
CA THR A 195 -57.78 20.16 -69.04
C THR A 195 -57.88 21.01 -67.78
N PRO A 196 -58.98 20.92 -67.01
CA PRO A 196 -59.02 21.46 -65.67
C PRO A 196 -57.85 20.85 -64.89
N TRP A 197 -56.94 21.69 -64.44
CA TRP A 197 -55.89 21.35 -63.49
C TRP A 197 -56.56 20.78 -62.24
N ILE A 198 -56.49 19.46 -62.06
CA ILE A 198 -56.63 18.88 -60.73
C ILE A 198 -55.29 19.17 -60.05
N ASN A 199 -55.31 20.04 -59.03
CA ASN A 199 -54.16 20.30 -58.19
C ASN A 199 -53.68 18.99 -57.58
N THR A 200 -52.51 18.53 -58.01
CA THR A 200 -51.77 17.42 -57.39
C THR A 200 -50.90 17.89 -56.23
N ASP A 201 -51.19 19.06 -55.65
CA ASP A 201 -50.59 19.54 -54.40
C ASP A 201 -51.09 18.77 -53.16
N ALA A 202 -51.70 17.60 -53.36
CA ALA A 202 -51.83 16.62 -52.29
C ALA A 202 -50.44 16.06 -51.99
N ASP A 203 -49.72 16.75 -51.11
CA ASP A 203 -48.60 16.32 -50.27
C ASP A 203 -48.13 14.86 -50.48
N PHE A 204 -47.26 14.64 -51.47
CA PHE A 204 -46.53 13.38 -51.65
C PHE A 204 -45.37 13.21 -50.66
N SER A 205 -45.26 14.10 -49.66
CA SER A 205 -44.27 14.08 -48.58
C SER A 205 -44.29 12.75 -47.80
N HIS A 206 -45.45 12.10 -47.68
CA HIS A 206 -45.59 10.81 -47.01
C HIS A 206 -44.94 9.64 -47.78
N ILE A 207 -44.95 9.67 -49.12
CA ILE A 207 -44.37 8.57 -49.94
C ILE A 207 -42.83 8.68 -49.99
N GLN A 208 -42.29 9.90 -49.98
CA GLN A 208 -40.84 10.11 -49.82
C GLN A 208 -40.34 9.75 -48.42
N ALA A 209 -41.14 9.92 -47.37
CA ALA A 209 -40.77 9.52 -46.01
C ALA A 209 -40.53 7.99 -45.90
N TRP A 210 -41.42 7.18 -46.46
CA TRP A 210 -41.25 5.71 -46.50
C TRP A 210 -40.01 5.25 -47.28
N SER A 211 -39.67 5.92 -48.39
CA SER A 211 -38.46 5.57 -49.15
C SER A 211 -37.17 5.99 -48.44
N LYS A 212 -37.20 7.04 -47.60
CA LYS A 212 -36.05 7.50 -46.81
C LYS A 212 -35.80 6.63 -45.57
N GLU A 213 -36.86 6.13 -44.93
CA GLU A 213 -36.75 5.17 -43.81
C GLU A 213 -36.20 3.81 -44.27
N ALA A 214 -36.58 3.33 -45.46
CA ALA A 214 -36.02 2.10 -46.02
C ALA A 214 -34.51 2.25 -46.34
N ALA A 215 -34.08 3.38 -46.88
CA ALA A 215 -32.67 3.65 -47.20
C ALA A 215 -31.78 3.91 -45.97
N LEU A 216 -32.32 4.48 -44.89
CA LEU A 216 -31.59 4.68 -43.63
C LEU A 216 -31.43 3.38 -42.82
N SER A 217 -32.25 2.37 -43.08
CA SER A 217 -32.11 1.03 -42.48
C SER A 217 -31.03 0.16 -43.15
N ALA A 218 -30.56 0.56 -44.34
CA ALA A 218 -29.58 -0.18 -45.15
C ALA A 218 -28.23 0.56 -45.29
N SER A 219 -27.82 1.32 -44.28
CA SER A 219 -26.51 1.97 -44.27
C SER A 219 -25.40 0.99 -43.83
N PRO A 220 -24.34 0.76 -44.64
CA PRO A 220 -23.28 -0.22 -44.34
C PRO A 220 -22.46 0.12 -43.08
N ALA A 221 -22.58 1.34 -42.55
CA ALA A 221 -21.97 1.76 -41.30
C ALA A 221 -22.60 1.08 -40.06
N CYS A 222 -23.89 0.74 -40.08
CA CYS A 222 -24.57 0.16 -38.92
C CYS A 222 -24.26 -1.34 -38.73
N ALA A 223 -23.96 -2.05 -39.83
CA ALA A 223 -23.53 -3.45 -39.78
C ALA A 223 -22.13 -3.63 -39.16
N VAL A 224 -21.23 -2.67 -39.36
CA VAL A 224 -19.88 -2.67 -38.77
C VAL A 224 -19.95 -2.43 -37.26
N TRP A 225 -20.84 -1.54 -36.79
CA TRP A 225 -21.01 -1.25 -35.37
C TRP A 225 -21.65 -2.42 -34.60
N ARG A 226 -22.60 -3.16 -35.21
CA ARG A 226 -23.15 -4.38 -34.58
C ARG A 226 -22.14 -5.52 -34.48
N ARG A 227 -21.19 -5.64 -35.42
CA ARG A 227 -20.13 -6.68 -35.35
C ARG A 227 -19.04 -6.35 -34.35
N ASN A 228 -18.64 -5.08 -34.25
CA ASN A 228 -17.61 -4.64 -33.32
C ASN A 228 -18.13 -4.50 -31.87
N GLY A 229 -19.41 -4.18 -31.68
CA GLY A 229 -20.04 -4.10 -30.35
C GLY A 229 -20.09 -5.45 -29.62
N ALA A 230 -20.34 -6.54 -30.35
CA ALA A 230 -20.34 -7.89 -29.76
C ALA A 230 -18.94 -8.33 -29.29
N GLY A 231 -17.89 -7.97 -30.03
CA GLY A 231 -16.49 -8.26 -29.65
C GLY A 231 -16.04 -7.47 -28.41
N LEU A 232 -16.42 -6.20 -28.32
CA LEU A 232 -16.13 -5.36 -27.16
C LEU A 232 -16.89 -5.80 -25.90
N ALA A 233 -18.13 -6.26 -26.04
CA ALA A 233 -18.91 -6.81 -24.93
C ALA A 233 -18.29 -8.11 -24.37
N LEU A 234 -17.82 -9.01 -25.25
CA LEU A 234 -17.11 -10.22 -24.86
C LEU A 234 -15.77 -9.91 -24.17
N ALA A 235 -15.02 -8.92 -24.67
CA ALA A 235 -13.77 -8.48 -24.05
C ALA A 235 -14.01 -7.89 -22.63
N ALA A 236 -15.08 -7.12 -22.44
CA ALA A 236 -15.47 -6.59 -21.14
C ALA A 236 -15.90 -7.70 -20.15
N GLN A 237 -16.62 -8.72 -20.63
CA GLN A 237 -16.99 -9.89 -19.83
C GLN A 237 -15.77 -10.75 -19.44
N LEU A 238 -14.77 -10.88 -20.32
CA LEU A 238 -13.54 -11.60 -20.01
C LEU A 238 -12.64 -10.84 -19.01
N LEU A 239 -12.57 -9.51 -19.12
CA LEU A 239 -11.81 -8.69 -18.16
C LEU A 239 -12.43 -8.70 -16.76
N THR A 240 -13.76 -8.72 -16.66
CA THR A 240 -14.46 -8.84 -15.37
C THR A 240 -14.28 -10.23 -14.74
N LEU A 241 -14.30 -11.30 -15.54
CA LEU A 241 -13.97 -12.65 -15.06
C LEU A 241 -12.51 -12.77 -14.60
N LEU A 242 -11.55 -12.17 -15.32
CA LEU A 242 -10.14 -12.16 -14.91
C LEU A 242 -9.90 -11.34 -13.65
N ALA A 243 -10.59 -10.21 -13.48
CA ALA A 243 -10.53 -9.43 -12.24
C ALA A 243 -11.06 -10.24 -11.04
N TRP A 244 -12.13 -11.00 -11.23
CA TRP A 244 -12.72 -11.84 -10.18
C TRP A 244 -11.82 -13.02 -9.76
N VAL A 245 -11.03 -13.58 -10.69
CA VAL A 245 -10.10 -14.69 -10.42
C VAL A 245 -8.81 -14.21 -9.75
N LEU A 246 -8.43 -12.93 -9.92
CA LEU A 246 -7.23 -12.35 -9.30
C LEU A 246 -7.48 -11.81 -7.89
N ASP A 247 -8.74 -11.60 -7.51
CA ASP A 247 -9.16 -11.18 -6.15
C ASP A 247 -9.46 -12.37 -5.20
N THR A 248 -9.31 -13.62 -5.68
CA THR A 248 -9.40 -14.86 -4.88
C THR A 248 -8.05 -15.53 -4.75
#